data_AF-A0A1L6TE94-F1
#
_entry.id   AF-A0A1L6TE94-F1
#
_cell.length_a   1.000
_cell.length_b   1.000
_cell.length_c   1.000
_cell.angle_alpha   90.00
_cell.angle_beta   90.00
_cell.angle_gamma   90.00
#
_symmetry.space_group_name_H-M   'P 1'
#
loop_
_entity.id
_entity.type
_entity.pdbx_description
1 polymer ?
#
loop_
_entity_poly.entity_id
_entity_poly.type
_entity_poly.pdbx_seq_one_letter_code
_entity_poly.pdbx_strand_id
1 'polypeptide(L)'
;MSLDYINKLDLDYICYAMCSEFYPLPQWQWQSVKICEKLYKRFLYLLVKYRGKKSLVPTKEIDEFWHNHILYTERYMADCQALVGGYIHHHPADPEHDDLDALANAFEVTQELYLKEFGEPLQILLRDGLEEVA
;
A
#
# COMPACT_ATOMS: atom_id res chain seq x y z
N MET A 1 19.50 5.78 6.16
CA MET A 1 18.85 6.50 5.04
C MET A 1 17.73 5.62 4.51
N SER A 2 16.46 6.03 4.69
CA SER A 2 15.27 5.47 4.01
C SER A 2 13.99 6.22 4.44
N LEU A 3 13.86 6.59 5.72
CA LEU A 3 12.64 7.25 6.24
C LEU A 3 12.44 8.69 5.73
N ASP A 4 13.51 9.47 5.59
CA ASP A 4 13.45 10.84 5.07
C ASP A 4 12.97 10.88 3.60
N TYR A 5 13.36 9.88 2.80
CA TYR A 5 12.90 9.76 1.42
C TYR A 5 11.41 9.44 1.36
N ILE A 6 10.94 8.44 2.13
CA ILE A 6 9.51 8.08 2.18
C ILE A 6 8.67 9.30 2.53
N ASN A 7 9.06 10.09 3.53
CA ASN A 7 8.29 11.27 3.92
C ASN A 7 8.18 12.31 2.78
N LYS A 8 9.22 12.42 1.94
CA LYS A 8 9.30 13.35 0.81
C LYS A 8 8.72 12.81 -0.50
N LEU A 9 8.33 11.53 -0.57
CA LEU A 9 7.64 10.98 -1.74
C LEU A 9 6.39 11.81 -2.04
N ASP A 10 6.38 12.41 -3.23
CA ASP A 10 5.23 13.07 -3.81
C ASP A 10 4.49 12.07 -4.70
N LEU A 11 3.33 11.61 -4.22
CA LEU A 11 2.48 10.65 -4.91
C LEU A 11 1.16 11.29 -5.36
N ASP A 12 1.07 12.63 -5.42
CA ASP A 12 -0.16 13.32 -5.80
C ASP A 12 -0.62 12.95 -7.21
N TYR A 13 0.32 12.62 -8.11
CA TYR A 13 0.00 12.15 -9.45
C TYR A 13 -0.84 10.86 -9.45
N ILE A 14 -0.63 9.97 -8.46
CA ILE A 14 -1.45 8.77 -8.26
C ILE A 14 -2.82 9.17 -7.71
N CYS A 15 -2.86 10.05 -6.72
CA CYS A 15 -4.12 10.58 -6.17
C CYS A 15 -5.00 11.20 -7.26
N TYR A 16 -4.42 12.03 -8.14
CA TYR A 16 -5.12 12.62 -9.28
C TYR A 16 -5.65 11.57 -10.25
N ALA A 17 -4.87 10.52 -10.54
CA ALA A 17 -5.30 9.43 -11.41
C ALA A 17 -6.47 8.64 -10.78
N MET A 18 -6.39 8.32 -9.49
CA MET A 18 -7.41 7.56 -8.76
C MET A 18 -8.72 8.35 -8.54
N CYS A 19 -8.66 9.68 -8.54
CA CYS A 19 -9.82 10.58 -8.51
C CYS A 19 -10.33 10.97 -9.90
N SER A 20 -9.70 10.52 -10.98
CA SER A 20 -10.06 10.89 -12.35
C SER A 20 -11.33 10.16 -12.81
N GLU A 21 -12.11 10.81 -13.67
CA GLU A 21 -13.24 10.16 -14.35
C GLU A 21 -12.82 8.96 -15.23
N PHE A 22 -11.55 8.91 -15.61
CA PHE A 22 -10.96 7.82 -16.40
C PHE A 22 -10.38 6.69 -15.56
N TYR A 23 -10.48 6.75 -14.23
CA TYR A 23 -10.00 5.68 -13.36
C TYR A 23 -10.82 4.40 -13.63
N PRO A 24 -10.18 3.24 -13.91
CA PRO A 24 -10.89 2.03 -14.33
C PRO A 24 -11.66 1.35 -13.20
N LEU A 25 -11.39 1.72 -11.94
CA LEU A 25 -12.12 1.26 -10.76
C LEU A 25 -13.00 2.41 -10.24
N PRO A 26 -13.97 2.13 -9.34
CA PRO A 26 -14.74 3.18 -8.70
C PRO A 26 -13.87 4.31 -8.16
N GLN A 27 -14.22 5.55 -8.52
CA GLN A 27 -13.41 6.74 -8.28
C GLN A 27 -13.24 7.00 -6.79
N TRP A 28 -12.05 7.43 -6.42
CA TRP A 28 -11.77 7.87 -5.06
C TRP A 28 -12.20 9.31 -4.84
N GLN A 29 -12.68 9.60 -3.64
CA GLN A 29 -12.76 10.96 -3.13
C GLN A 29 -11.37 11.45 -2.70
N TRP A 30 -11.09 12.74 -2.92
CA TRP A 30 -9.77 13.32 -2.63
C TRP A 30 -9.33 13.12 -1.17
N GLN A 31 -10.25 13.28 -0.22
CA GLN A 31 -9.97 13.09 1.20
C GLN A 31 -9.58 11.63 1.49
N SER A 32 -10.33 10.68 0.94
CA SER A 32 -10.11 9.24 1.16
C SER A 32 -8.81 8.76 0.50
N VAL A 33 -8.47 9.23 -0.70
CA VAL A 33 -7.21 8.85 -1.37
C VAL A 33 -5.98 9.42 -0.66
N LYS A 34 -6.06 10.62 -0.08
CA LYS A 34 -4.94 11.19 0.71
C LYS A 34 -4.73 10.45 2.03
N ILE A 35 -5.78 9.90 2.63
CA ILE A 35 -5.62 8.98 3.75
C ILE A 35 -4.95 7.69 3.26
N CYS A 36 -5.38 7.13 2.14
CA CYS A 36 -4.78 5.92 1.56
C CYS A 36 -3.29 6.12 1.22
N GLU A 37 -2.91 7.25 0.64
CA GLU A 37 -1.51 7.61 0.37
C GLU A 37 -0.67 7.58 1.66
N LYS A 38 -1.17 8.17 2.75
CA LYS A 38 -0.50 8.12 4.06
C LYS A 38 -0.31 6.68 4.53
N LEU A 39 -1.34 5.84 4.40
CA LEU A 39 -1.28 4.43 4.78
C LEU A 39 -0.26 3.66 3.91
N TYR A 40 -0.24 3.91 2.60
CA TYR A 40 0.70 3.32 1.66
C TYR A 40 2.16 3.71 1.97
N LYS A 41 2.44 4.99 2.22
CA LYS A 41 3.79 5.45 2.61
C LYS A 41 4.26 4.76 3.89
N ARG A 42 3.37 4.56 4.86
CA ARG A 42 3.66 3.82 6.09
C ARG A 42 3.88 2.33 5.84
N PHE A 43 3.12 1.73 4.94
CA PHE A 43 3.32 0.34 4.53
C PHE A 43 4.68 0.15 3.81
N LEU A 44 5.07 1.05 2.91
CA LEU A 44 6.42 1.09 2.33
C LEU A 44 7.50 1.14 3.41
N TYR A 45 7.32 1.95 4.46
CA TYR A 45 8.25 1.98 5.58
C TYR A 45 8.39 0.62 6.26
N LEU A 46 7.28 -0.09 6.49
CA LEU A 46 7.31 -1.43 7.07
C LEU A 46 8.06 -2.41 6.16
N LEU A 47 7.77 -2.40 4.84
CA LEU A 47 8.47 -3.23 3.85
C LEU A 47 9.98 -2.99 3.86
N VAL A 48 10.42 -1.73 3.94
CA VAL A 48 11.83 -1.37 3.99
C VAL A 48 12.47 -1.79 5.31
N LYS A 49 11.85 -1.47 6.45
CA LYS A 49 12.40 -1.73 7.79
C LYS A 49 12.48 -3.22 8.12
N TYR A 50 11.49 -3.99 7.69
CA TYR A 50 11.35 -5.42 7.97
C TYR A 50 11.71 -6.31 6.79
N ARG A 51 12.34 -5.76 5.75
CA ARG A 51 12.77 -6.48 4.54
C ARG A 51 13.54 -7.75 4.89
N GLY A 52 13.12 -8.88 4.30
CA GLY A 52 13.75 -10.19 4.47
C GLY A 52 13.53 -10.85 5.84
N LYS A 53 12.74 -10.24 6.74
CA LYS A 53 12.47 -10.78 8.09
C LYS A 53 11.03 -11.23 8.28
N LYS A 54 10.08 -10.59 7.59
CA LYS A 54 8.64 -10.82 7.74
C LYS A 54 7.97 -10.73 6.38
N SER A 55 6.97 -11.58 6.16
CA SER A 55 6.00 -11.40 5.08
C SER A 55 4.95 -10.39 5.57
N LEU A 56 4.66 -9.38 4.76
CA LEU A 56 3.71 -8.32 5.10
C LEU A 56 2.64 -8.25 4.01
N VAL A 57 1.38 -8.15 4.44
CA VAL A 57 0.21 -8.12 3.57
C VAL A 57 -0.49 -6.76 3.76
N PRO A 58 -0.73 -5.98 2.69
CA PRO A 58 -1.43 -4.70 2.79
C PRO A 58 -2.95 -4.89 3.00
N THR A 59 -3.67 -3.82 3.34
CA THR A 59 -5.14 -3.80 3.11
C THR A 59 -5.43 -3.71 1.62
N LYS A 60 -6.68 -3.96 1.20
CA LYS A 60 -7.09 -3.86 -0.21
C LYS A 60 -6.84 -2.47 -0.79
N GLU A 61 -7.00 -1.42 0.02
CA GLU A 61 -6.86 -0.04 -0.43
C GLU A 61 -5.39 0.35 -0.59
N ILE A 62 -4.54 -0.07 0.35
CA ILE A 62 -3.09 0.06 0.23
C ILE A 62 -2.59 -0.72 -0.99
N ASP A 63 -3.12 -1.92 -1.23
CA ASP A 63 -2.76 -2.77 -2.38
C ASP A 63 -3.10 -2.08 -3.70
N GLU A 64 -4.31 -1.53 -3.82
CA GLU A 64 -4.73 -0.79 -5.00
C GLU A 64 -3.87 0.47 -5.24
N PHE A 65 -3.54 1.22 -4.18
CA PHE A 65 -2.63 2.36 -4.30
C PHE A 65 -1.24 1.90 -4.77
N TRP A 66 -0.76 0.76 -4.26
CA TRP A 66 0.52 0.19 -4.68
C TRP A 66 0.49 -0.25 -6.16
N HIS A 67 -0.59 -0.88 -6.63
CA HIS A 67 -0.74 -1.20 -8.06
C HIS A 67 -0.63 0.05 -8.92
N ASN A 68 -1.32 1.12 -8.53
CA ASN A 68 -1.23 2.39 -9.25
C ASN A 68 0.20 2.92 -9.25
N HIS A 69 0.94 2.83 -8.15
CA HIS A 69 2.34 3.22 -8.14
C HIS A 69 3.17 2.39 -9.13
N ILE A 70 2.99 1.06 -9.16
CA ILE A 70 3.68 0.15 -10.09
C ILE A 70 3.42 0.51 -11.55
N LEU A 71 2.20 0.95 -11.90
CA LEU A 71 1.85 1.36 -13.27
C LEU A 71 2.70 2.53 -13.78
N TYR A 72 3.21 3.40 -12.90
CA TYR A 72 4.20 4.41 -13.24
C TYR A 72 5.62 3.84 -13.16
N THR A 73 5.89 2.86 -14.03
CA THR A 73 7.05 1.95 -13.96
C THR A 73 8.40 2.66 -13.77
N GLU A 74 8.66 3.76 -14.49
CA GLU A 74 9.90 4.54 -14.34
C GLU A 74 10.03 5.19 -12.95
N ARG A 75 8.95 5.79 -12.44
CA ARG A 75 8.92 6.42 -11.11
C ARG A 75 9.02 5.37 -10.01
N TYR A 76 8.26 4.29 -10.14
CA TYR A 76 8.28 3.18 -9.20
C TYR A 76 9.68 2.55 -9.09
N MET A 77 10.35 2.34 -10.23
CA MET A 77 11.71 1.81 -10.23
C MET A 77 12.70 2.78 -9.57
N ALA A 78 12.60 4.09 -9.84
CA ALA A 78 13.44 5.10 -9.20
C ALA A 78 13.22 5.13 -7.68
N ASP A 79 11.97 5.07 -7.22
CA ASP A 79 11.63 5.04 -5.80
C ASP A 79 12.12 3.76 -5.12
N CYS A 80 11.94 2.60 -5.75
CA CYS A 80 12.48 1.34 -5.25
C CYS A 80 14.02 1.40 -5.12
N GLN A 81 14.70 1.93 -6.14
CA GLN A 81 16.16 2.09 -6.13
C GLN A 81 16.60 3.01 -4.99
N ALA A 82 15.91 4.13 -4.78
CA ALA A 82 16.20 5.06 -3.69
C ALA A 82 15.93 4.47 -2.30
N LEU A 83 14.88 3.67 -2.16
CA LEU A 83 14.45 3.09 -0.88
C LEU A 83 15.30 1.90 -0.45
N VAL A 84 15.60 1.00 -1.39
CA VAL A 84 16.18 -0.31 -1.06
C VAL A 84 17.32 -0.76 -1.99
N GLY A 85 17.77 0.10 -2.91
CA GLY A 85 18.86 -0.20 -3.83
C GLY A 85 18.52 -1.23 -4.91
N GLY A 86 17.24 -1.50 -5.14
CA GLY A 86 16.74 -2.47 -6.11
C GLY A 86 15.21 -2.46 -6.12
N TYR A 87 14.57 -3.52 -6.64
CA TYR A 87 13.11 -3.57 -6.77
C TYR A 87 12.41 -4.04 -5.48
N ILE A 88 11.27 -3.43 -5.16
CA ILE A 88 10.32 -3.96 -4.16
C ILE A 88 9.27 -4.76 -4.95
N HIS A 89 9.35 -6.08 -4.87
CA HIS A 89 8.44 -6.96 -5.62
C HIS A 89 7.07 -7.01 -4.96
N HIS A 90 6.03 -6.92 -5.79
CA HIS A 90 4.65 -7.21 -5.42
C HIS A 90 4.32 -8.63 -5.89
N HIS A 91 3.68 -9.40 -5.02
CA HIS A 91 3.22 -10.75 -5.28
C HIS A 91 1.71 -10.77 -5.00
N PRO A 92 0.85 -10.70 -6.03
CA PRO A 92 -0.58 -10.81 -5.84
C PRO A 92 -0.94 -12.12 -5.16
N ALA A 93 -1.92 -12.09 -4.25
CA ALA A 93 -2.44 -13.31 -3.66
C ALA A 93 -3.15 -14.16 -4.73
N ASP A 94 -2.87 -15.45 -4.74
CA ASP A 94 -3.50 -16.46 -5.57
C ASP A 94 -4.33 -17.39 -4.68
N PRO A 95 -5.67 -17.19 -4.59
CA PRO A 95 -6.51 -17.97 -3.69
C PRO A 95 -6.54 -19.48 -3.97
N GLU A 96 -6.11 -19.92 -5.15
CA GLU A 96 -6.09 -21.34 -5.52
C GLU A 96 -4.79 -22.02 -5.06
N HIS A 97 -3.69 -21.27 -4.96
CA HIS A 97 -2.35 -21.81 -4.71
C HIS A 97 -1.71 -21.33 -3.41
N ASP A 98 -2.16 -20.21 -2.86
CA ASP A 98 -1.64 -19.66 -1.62
C ASP A 98 -2.32 -20.24 -0.38
N ASP A 99 -1.54 -20.35 0.69
CA ASP A 99 -2.05 -20.69 2.01
C ASP A 99 -2.76 -19.47 2.63
N LEU A 100 -4.10 -19.52 2.63
CA LEU A 100 -4.94 -18.45 3.18
C LEU A 100 -4.70 -18.21 4.67
N ASP A 101 -4.37 -19.24 5.45
CA ASP A 101 -4.05 -19.09 6.87
C ASP A 101 -2.71 -18.39 7.03
N ALA A 102 -1.73 -18.70 6.19
CA ALA A 102 -0.45 -17.99 6.18
C ALA A 102 -0.62 -16.50 5.80
N LEU A 103 -1.49 -16.18 4.83
CA LEU A 103 -1.82 -14.80 4.45
C LEU A 103 -2.51 -14.06 5.61
N ALA A 104 -3.46 -14.69 6.30
CA ALA A 104 -4.13 -14.12 7.47
C ALA A 104 -3.13 -13.82 8.59
N ASN A 105 -2.26 -14.78 8.93
CA ASN A 105 -1.19 -14.58 9.91
C ASN A 105 -0.22 -13.45 9.51
N ALA A 106 0.14 -13.34 8.23
CA ALA A 106 1.00 -12.26 7.74
C ALA A 106 0.32 -10.88 7.82
N PHE A 107 -1.01 -10.83 7.63
CA PHE A 107 -1.79 -9.62 7.83
C PHE A 107 -1.84 -9.22 9.31
N GLU A 108 -2.01 -10.15 10.24
CA GLU A 108 -1.92 -9.89 11.68
C GLU A 108 -0.56 -9.29 12.06
N VAL A 109 0.54 -9.90 11.58
CA VAL A 109 1.90 -9.37 11.75
C VAL A 109 2.02 -7.94 11.20
N THR A 110 1.37 -7.64 10.08
CA THR A 110 1.38 -6.30 9.50
C THR A 110 0.70 -5.29 10.43
N GLN A 111 -0.46 -5.65 11.00
CA GLN A 111 -1.18 -4.81 11.95
C GLN A 111 -0.38 -4.55 13.23
N GLU A 112 0.25 -5.59 13.80
CA GLU A 112 1.09 -5.47 15.00
C GLU A 112 2.27 -4.54 14.77
N LEU A 113 2.98 -4.72 13.64
CA LEU A 113 4.11 -3.87 13.29
C LEU A 113 3.68 -2.44 12.99
N TYR A 114 2.53 -2.25 12.35
CA TYR A 114 1.98 -0.92 12.11
C TYR A 114 1.69 -0.20 13.43
N LEU A 115 0.98 -0.86 14.35
CA LEU A 115 0.68 -0.30 15.68
C LEU A 115 1.96 0.05 16.43
N LYS A 116 2.95 -0.84 16.41
CA LYS A 116 4.25 -0.65 17.06
C LYS A 116 5.00 0.57 16.51
N GLU A 117 4.98 0.79 15.20
CA GLU A 117 5.77 1.83 14.54
C GLU A 117 5.09 3.20 14.54
N PHE A 118 3.76 3.24 14.53
CA PHE A 118 3.00 4.48 14.36
C PHE A 118 2.14 4.86 15.57
N GLY A 119 2.04 4.00 16.59
CA GLY A 119 1.29 4.24 17.81
C GLY A 119 -0.23 4.27 17.63
N GLU A 120 -0.73 3.87 16.46
CA GLU A 120 -2.17 3.81 16.13
C GLU A 120 -2.45 2.57 15.26
N PRO A 121 -3.67 2.00 15.33
CA PRO A 121 -4.03 0.81 14.56
C PRO A 121 -4.04 1.11 13.04
N LEU A 122 -3.78 0.06 12.25
CA LEU A 122 -3.94 0.11 10.80
C LEU A 122 -5.41 0.32 10.45
N GLN A 123 -5.69 1.40 9.71
CA GLN A 123 -7.05 1.73 9.30
C GLN A 123 -7.44 0.92 8.06
N ILE A 124 -8.64 0.36 8.07
CA ILE A 124 -9.29 -0.19 6.87
C ILE A 124 -10.21 0.91 6.34
N LEU A 125 -10.00 1.33 5.11
CA LEU A 125 -10.81 2.38 4.50
C LEU A 125 -12.01 1.73 3.82
N LEU A 126 -13.20 2.23 4.12
CA LEU A 126 -14.36 1.92 3.31
C LEU A 126 -14.31 2.83 2.09
N ARG A 127 -14.40 2.24 0.89
CA ARG A 127 -14.58 3.05 -0.30
C ARG A 127 -16.00 3.63 -0.28
N ASP A 128 -16.08 4.95 -0.21
CA ASP A 128 -17.34 5.67 -0.32
C ASP A 128 -18.04 5.30 -1.65
N GLY A 129 -19.27 4.77 -1.59
CA GLY A 129 -20.09 4.47 -2.76
C GLY A 129 -20.27 2.98 -3.12
N LEU A 130 -19.78 2.05 -2.30
CA LEU A 130 -20.22 0.65 -2.34
C LEU A 130 -21.12 0.40 -1.12
N GLU A 131 -22.43 0.37 -1.34
CA GLU A 131 -23.33 -0.26 -0.37
C GLU A 131 -22.82 -1.70 -0.16
N GLU A 132 -22.72 -2.15 1.10
CA GLU A 132 -22.56 -3.57 1.39
C GLU A 132 -23.68 -4.31 0.65
N VAL A 133 -23.31 -5.09 -0.36
CA VAL A 133 -24.25 -6.05 -0.92
C VAL A 133 -24.42 -7.11 0.16
N ALA A 134 -25.59 -7.09 0.79
CA ALA A 134 -26.05 -8.01 1.81
C ALA A 134 -25.92 -9.49 1.43
#